data_AF-A0A6A4QMX6-F1
#
_entry.id   AF-A0A6A4QMX6-F1
#
_cell.length_a   1.000
_cell.length_b   1.000
_cell.length_c   1.000
_cell.angle_alpha   90.00
_cell.angle_beta   90.00
_cell.angle_gamma   90.00
#
_symmetry.space_group_name_H-M   'P 1'
#
loop_
_entity.id
_entity.type
_entity.pdbx_description
1 polymer ?
#
loop_
_entity_poly.entity_id
_entity_poly.type
_entity_poly.pdbx_seq_one_letter_code
_entity_poly.pdbx_strand_id
1 'polypeptide(L)'
;MCEWHYNSHYEWDSDTITIDQLVIVSLDLSKERYTQFSLPRGFDEVSLVEPHVTVLMDCLCFSYDYKRTHFVVWQMKEFGVEQSWTRLVNVTYHDLQINLESFRMLLLCLSENGNVLLLSESNKQPQAILYNHKDNRVEHAEISNNINWTVAQDYVQSLVSP
;
A
#
# COMPACT_ATOMS: atom_id res chain seq x y z
N MET A 1 -6.72 26.30 -8.14
CA MET A 1 -7.38 25.19 -8.83
C MET A 1 -6.35 24.62 -9.78
N CYS A 2 -5.61 23.61 -9.34
CA CYS A 2 -4.57 22.97 -10.14
C CYS A 2 -5.07 21.57 -10.42
N GLU A 3 -5.48 21.34 -11.67
CA GLU A 3 -5.75 20.02 -12.21
C GLU A 3 -4.40 19.34 -12.43
N TRP A 4 -4.15 18.25 -11.71
CA TRP A 4 -3.01 17.38 -12.01
C TRP A 4 -3.53 16.22 -12.86
N HIS A 5 -3.27 16.28 -14.17
CA HIS A 5 -3.30 15.09 -15.00
C HIS A 5 -2.04 14.28 -14.71
N TYR A 6 -2.17 13.20 -13.93
CA TYR A 6 -1.10 12.23 -13.73
C TYR A 6 -0.99 11.39 -15.00
N ASN A 7 -0.05 11.74 -15.87
CA ASN A 7 0.27 10.96 -17.06
C ASN A 7 1.72 10.49 -16.94
N SER A 8 1.96 9.53 -16.04
CA SER A 8 3.23 8.80 -16.04
C SER A 8 3.08 7.61 -17.00
N HIS A 9 3.86 7.62 -18.08
CA HIS A 9 4.14 6.44 -18.93
C HIS A 9 4.96 5.37 -18.17
N TYR A 10 4.72 5.19 -16.88
CA TYR A 10 5.35 4.17 -16.06
C TYR A 10 4.43 2.96 -16.06
N GLU A 11 4.83 1.92 -16.79
CA GLU A 11 4.19 0.62 -16.76
C GLU A 11 5.06 -0.27 -15.87
N TRP A 12 4.49 -0.72 -14.75
CA TRP A 12 5.16 -1.66 -13.85
C TRP A 12 5.36 -2.99 -14.58
N ASP A 13 6.62 -3.35 -14.81
CA ASP A 13 7.00 -4.60 -15.44
C ASP A 13 7.87 -5.43 -14.49
N SER A 14 7.23 -6.42 -13.85
CA SER A 14 7.91 -7.32 -12.91
C SER A 14 8.99 -8.17 -13.56
N ASP A 15 8.97 -8.35 -14.89
CA ASP A 15 9.92 -9.21 -15.60
C ASP A 15 11.26 -8.49 -15.86
N THR A 16 11.29 -7.16 -15.80
CA THR A 16 12.49 -6.35 -16.09
C THR A 16 13.10 -5.67 -14.87
N ILE A 17 12.39 -5.66 -13.73
CA ILE A 17 12.82 -5.01 -12.48
C ILE A 17 13.42 -6.05 -11.52
N THR A 18 14.49 -5.68 -10.82
CA THR A 18 15.01 -6.44 -9.65
C THR A 18 14.73 -5.70 -8.35
N ILE A 19 14.68 -6.43 -7.23
CA ILE A 19 14.40 -5.86 -5.91
C ILE A 19 15.44 -4.80 -5.53
N ASP A 20 16.70 -5.04 -5.85
CA ASP A 20 17.81 -4.11 -5.54
C ASP A 20 17.69 -2.77 -6.27
N GLN A 21 16.84 -2.68 -7.31
CA GLN A 21 16.53 -1.43 -8.02
C GLN A 21 15.41 -0.62 -7.35
N LEU A 22 14.66 -1.23 -6.42
CA LEU A 22 13.51 -0.60 -5.78
C LEU A 22 13.92 0.10 -4.47
N VAL A 23 13.55 1.36 -4.36
CA VAL A 23 13.78 2.19 -3.18
C VAL A 23 12.55 3.04 -2.88
N ILE A 24 12.36 3.40 -1.63
CA ILE A 24 11.39 4.44 -1.26
C ILE A 24 12.14 5.77 -1.24
N VAL A 25 11.63 6.76 -1.97
CA VAL A 25 12.21 8.10 -2.01
C VAL A 25 11.37 9.04 -1.16
N SER A 26 12.01 9.80 -0.29
CA SER A 26 11.41 10.92 0.44
C SER A 26 12.06 12.23 0.01
N LEU A 27 11.24 13.27 -0.15
CA LEU A 27 11.65 14.60 -0.56
C LEU A 27 11.35 15.61 0.55
N ASP A 28 12.38 16.21 1.11
CA ASP A 28 12.29 17.34 2.04
C ASP A 28 12.36 18.64 1.22
N LEU A 29 11.19 19.22 0.93
CA LEU A 29 11.08 20.47 0.18
C LEU A 29 11.66 21.67 0.94
N SER A 30 11.70 21.63 2.27
CA SER A 30 12.26 22.74 3.07
C SER A 30 13.78 22.82 2.96
N LYS A 31 14.43 21.66 2.77
CA LYS A 31 15.89 21.55 2.62
C LYS A 31 16.33 21.33 1.18
N GLU A 32 15.39 21.17 0.25
CA GLU A 32 15.62 20.80 -1.15
C GLU A 32 16.50 19.53 -1.28
N ARG A 33 16.24 18.54 -0.42
CA ARG A 33 17.01 17.28 -0.39
C ARG A 33 16.09 16.08 -0.50
N TYR A 34 16.55 15.06 -1.21
CA TYR A 34 15.91 13.75 -1.19
C TYR A 34 16.73 12.76 -0.34
N THR A 35 16.03 11.77 0.21
CA THR A 35 16.60 10.62 0.92
C THR A 35 16.00 9.36 0.32
N GLN A 36 16.79 8.30 0.27
CA GLN A 36 16.35 6.97 -0.16
C GLN A 36 16.33 6.03 1.03
N PHE A 37 15.30 5.19 1.10
CA PHE A 37 15.15 4.15 2.11
C PHE A 37 15.06 2.78 1.44
N SER A 38 15.68 1.81 2.09
CA SER A 38 15.55 0.41 1.75
C SER A 38 14.14 -0.10 2.03
N LEU A 39 13.69 -1.05 1.23
CA LEU A 39 12.44 -1.76 1.45
C LEU A 39 12.51 -2.64 2.72
N PRO A 40 11.36 -3.03 3.30
CA PRO A 40 11.33 -3.98 4.39
C PRO A 40 12.02 -5.29 4.00
N ARG A 41 12.85 -5.86 4.89
CA ARG A 41 13.64 -7.09 4.62
C ARG A 41 12.81 -8.32 4.22
N GLY A 42 11.51 -8.32 4.51
CA GLY A 42 10.60 -9.40 4.12
C GLY A 42 10.06 -9.30 2.69
N PHE A 43 10.41 -8.26 1.94
CA PHE A 43 10.13 -8.13 0.51
C PHE A 43 11.32 -8.71 -0.28
N ASP A 44 11.23 -10.01 -0.59
CA ASP A 44 12.30 -10.83 -1.15
C ASP A 44 12.05 -11.29 -2.59
N GLU A 45 10.93 -10.85 -3.20
CA GLU A 45 10.58 -11.09 -4.60
C GLU A 45 9.81 -9.89 -5.18
N VAL A 46 10.06 -9.56 -6.45
CA VAL A 46 9.30 -8.51 -7.15
C VAL A 46 7.87 -8.98 -7.38
N SER A 47 6.91 -8.20 -6.91
CA SER A 47 5.48 -8.49 -7.07
C SER A 47 5.03 -8.28 -8.51
N LEU A 48 4.10 -9.12 -9.00
CA LEU A 48 3.44 -8.95 -10.30
C LEU A 48 2.63 -7.65 -10.39
N VAL A 49 2.17 -7.15 -9.24
CA VAL A 49 1.46 -5.87 -9.12
C VAL A 49 2.37 -4.88 -8.38
N GLU A 50 2.44 -3.65 -8.88
CA GLU A 50 3.22 -2.59 -8.26
C GLU A 50 2.92 -2.44 -6.76
N PRO A 51 3.94 -2.52 -5.88
CA PRO A 51 3.79 -2.23 -4.46
C PRO A 51 3.27 -0.80 -4.24
N HIS A 52 2.57 -0.60 -3.13
CA HIS A 52 1.99 0.68 -2.78
C HIS A 52 2.62 1.24 -1.50
N VAL A 53 2.95 2.53 -1.53
CA VAL A 53 3.43 3.29 -0.38
C VAL A 53 2.37 4.32 0.01
N THR A 54 2.03 4.38 1.28
CA THR A 54 1.08 5.34 1.83
C THR A 54 1.48 5.76 3.24
N VAL A 55 0.81 6.76 3.79
CA VAL A 55 1.00 7.19 5.18
C VAL A 55 -0.31 6.98 5.92
N LEU A 56 -0.29 6.17 6.97
CA LEU A 56 -1.46 5.86 7.79
C LEU A 56 -1.08 5.87 9.26
N MET A 57 -1.90 6.52 10.09
CA MET A 57 -1.62 6.75 11.51
C MET A 57 -0.22 7.33 11.75
N ASP A 58 0.13 8.38 10.99
CA ASP A 58 1.43 9.05 11.09
C ASP A 58 2.65 8.13 10.89
N CYS A 59 2.46 7.00 10.21
CA CYS A 59 3.53 6.07 9.89
C CYS A 59 3.56 5.76 8.40
N LEU A 60 4.77 5.69 7.83
CA LEU A 60 4.98 5.23 6.47
C LEU A 60 4.64 3.74 6.38
N CYS A 61 3.74 3.40 5.46
CA CYS A 61 3.29 2.04 5.21
C CYS A 61 3.70 1.60 3.80
N PHE A 62 4.17 0.36 3.69
CA PHE A 62 4.51 -0.31 2.43
C PHE A 62 3.69 -1.59 2.31
N SER A 63 2.91 -1.71 1.24
CA SER A 63 2.06 -2.87 1.01
C SER A 63 2.29 -3.50 -0.36
N TYR A 64 2.22 -4.82 -0.44
CA TYR A 64 2.44 -5.55 -1.68
C TYR A 64 1.67 -6.86 -1.73
N ASP A 65 1.50 -7.36 -2.95
CA ASP A 65 1.04 -8.71 -3.24
C ASP A 65 2.22 -9.69 -3.14
N TYR A 66 2.09 -10.72 -2.30
CA TYR A 66 3.08 -11.79 -2.22
C TYR A 66 2.59 -13.01 -2.98
N LYS A 67 3.22 -13.27 -4.13
CA LYS A 67 3.02 -14.49 -4.95
C LYS A 67 1.56 -14.75 -5.33
N ARG A 68 0.71 -13.72 -5.40
CA ARG A 68 -0.75 -13.82 -5.56
C ARG A 68 -1.44 -14.69 -4.54
N THR A 69 -0.88 -14.79 -3.34
CA THR A 69 -1.43 -15.62 -2.26
C THR A 69 -1.76 -14.80 -1.03
N HIS A 70 -0.95 -13.78 -0.73
CA HIS A 70 -1.11 -12.95 0.46
C HIS A 70 -1.06 -11.47 0.10
N PHE A 71 -1.80 -10.67 0.86
CA PHE A 71 -1.60 -9.24 0.96
C PHE A 71 -0.77 -8.94 2.21
N VAL A 72 0.36 -8.26 2.03
CA VAL A 72 1.31 -7.97 3.11
C VAL A 72 1.42 -6.46 3.29
N VAL A 73 1.39 -6.01 4.55
CA VAL A 73 1.59 -4.61 4.92
C VAL A 73 2.69 -4.51 5.97
N TRP A 74 3.65 -3.62 5.71
CA TRP A 74 4.68 -3.19 6.63
C TRP A 74 4.46 -1.73 7.03
N GLN A 75 4.84 -1.40 8.27
CA GLN A 75 4.79 -0.06 8.83
C GLN A 75 6.16 0.30 9.42
N MET A 76 6.69 1.46 9.06
CA MET A 76 7.90 2.04 9.64
C MET A 76 7.49 2.81 10.91
N LYS A 77 7.79 2.27 12.09
CA LYS A 77 7.38 2.86 13.37
C LYS A 77 8.08 4.18 13.69
N GLU A 78 9.31 4.33 13.21
CA GLU A 78 10.11 5.54 13.36
C GLU A 78 10.57 5.95 11.97
N PHE A 79 10.04 7.07 11.47
CA PHE A 79 10.34 7.54 10.13
C PHE A 79 11.85 7.76 9.93
N GLY A 80 12.38 7.20 8.85
CA GLY A 80 13.81 7.23 8.52
C GLY A 80 14.67 6.18 9.23
N VAL A 81 14.11 5.41 10.17
CA VAL A 81 14.81 4.31 10.84
C VAL A 81 14.40 2.99 10.17
N GLU A 82 15.22 2.50 9.23
CA GLU A 82 14.90 1.28 8.46
C GLU A 82 14.70 0.04 9.35
N GLN A 83 15.36 -0.03 10.51
CA GLN A 83 15.21 -1.14 11.45
C GLN A 83 13.85 -1.12 12.17
N SER A 84 13.09 -0.02 12.06
CA SER A 84 11.77 0.13 12.67
C SER A 84 10.62 -0.44 11.81
N TRP A 85 10.93 -1.03 10.65
CA TRP A 85 9.95 -1.74 9.85
C TRP A 85 9.35 -2.91 10.64
N THR A 86 8.04 -2.88 10.81
CA THR A 86 7.26 -3.93 11.48
C THR A 86 6.14 -4.41 10.56
N ARG A 87 5.93 -5.72 10.49
CA ARG A 87 4.85 -6.29 9.68
C ARG A 87 3.53 -6.13 10.42
N LEU A 88 2.61 -5.40 9.82
CA LEU A 88 1.30 -5.09 10.38
C LEU A 88 0.25 -6.11 9.93
N VAL A 89 0.28 -6.50 8.66
CA VAL A 89 -0.70 -7.42 8.05
C VAL A 89 0.05 -8.46 7.23
N ASN A 90 -0.41 -9.70 7.33
CA ASN A 90 -0.08 -10.79 6.42
C ASN A 90 -1.29 -11.70 6.35
N VAL A 91 -2.15 -11.48 5.34
CA VAL A 91 -3.44 -12.16 5.23
C VAL A 91 -3.54 -12.83 3.87
N THR A 92 -4.06 -14.06 3.84
CA THR A 92 -4.25 -14.76 2.56
C THR A 92 -5.45 -14.18 1.81
N TYR A 93 -5.43 -14.23 0.48
CA TYR A 93 -6.61 -13.88 -0.31
C TYR A 93 -7.79 -14.82 -0.08
N HIS A 94 -7.51 -16.06 0.34
CA HIS A 94 -8.53 -16.99 0.79
C HIS A 94 -9.24 -16.49 2.05
N ASP A 95 -8.49 -16.03 3.06
CA ASP A 95 -9.06 -15.48 4.30
C ASP A 95 -9.84 -14.20 4.03
N LEU A 96 -9.34 -13.36 3.10
CA LEU A 96 -10.06 -12.19 2.60
C LEU A 96 -11.24 -12.52 1.70
N GLN A 97 -11.50 -13.80 1.38
CA GLN A 97 -12.59 -14.26 0.52
C GLN A 97 -12.60 -13.58 -0.86
N ILE A 98 -11.40 -13.31 -1.41
CA ILE A 98 -11.21 -12.67 -2.72
C ILE A 98 -10.85 -13.75 -3.76
N ASN A 99 -11.46 -13.66 -4.94
CA ASN A 99 -11.08 -14.49 -6.09
C ASN A 99 -9.94 -13.81 -6.88
N LEU A 100 -8.85 -14.55 -7.18
CA LEU A 100 -7.56 -14.13 -7.76
C LEU A 100 -7.57 -13.56 -9.19
N GLU A 101 -8.71 -13.01 -9.65
CA GLU A 101 -8.83 -12.43 -10.98
C GLU A 101 -8.28 -11.00 -11.04
N SER A 102 -7.04 -10.87 -11.54
CA SER A 102 -6.39 -9.61 -11.96
C SER A 102 -6.89 -8.36 -11.24
N PHE A 103 -6.59 -8.27 -9.94
CA PHE A 103 -6.96 -7.12 -9.12
C PHE A 103 -5.73 -6.47 -8.49
N ARG A 104 -5.79 -5.15 -8.30
CA ARG A 104 -4.87 -4.40 -7.45
C ARG A 104 -5.51 -4.26 -6.07
N MET A 105 -4.72 -4.52 -5.03
CA MET A 105 -5.12 -4.26 -3.65
C MET A 105 -4.48 -2.97 -3.17
N LEU A 106 -5.30 -2.10 -2.58
CA LEU A 106 -4.84 -0.84 -2.00
C LEU A 106 -5.20 -0.79 -0.53
N LEU A 107 -4.22 -0.40 0.28
CA LEU A 107 -4.44 -0.10 1.69
C LEU A 107 -5.01 1.31 1.83
N LEU A 108 -6.29 1.42 2.20
CA LEU A 108 -6.97 2.71 2.32
C LEU A 108 -6.87 3.29 3.73
N CYS A 109 -7.04 2.46 4.76
CA CYS A 109 -7.11 2.97 6.12
C CYS A 109 -6.68 1.94 7.16
N LEU A 110 -6.17 2.45 8.27
CA LEU A 110 -5.91 1.69 9.49
C LEU A 110 -6.66 2.38 10.63
N SER A 111 -7.45 1.61 11.38
CA SER A 111 -8.13 2.10 12.59
C SER A 111 -7.33 1.78 13.84
N GLU A 112 -7.48 2.58 14.92
CA GLU A 112 -6.77 2.39 16.20
C GLU A 112 -6.94 0.98 16.78
N ASN A 113 -8.08 0.35 16.49
CA ASN A 113 -8.37 -1.02 16.91
C ASN A 113 -7.59 -2.08 16.12
N GLY A 114 -6.87 -1.68 15.08
CA GLY A 114 -6.10 -2.51 14.17
C GLY A 114 -6.93 -3.12 13.04
N ASN A 115 -8.14 -2.61 12.79
CA ASN A 115 -8.87 -2.96 11.57
C ASN A 115 -8.24 -2.27 10.37
N VAL A 116 -8.25 -2.97 9.25
CA VAL A 116 -7.62 -2.60 7.99
C VAL A 116 -8.72 -2.46 6.95
N LEU A 117 -8.81 -1.31 6.31
CA LEU A 117 -9.69 -1.10 5.17
C LEU A 117 -8.88 -1.24 3.89
N LEU A 118 -9.26 -2.20 3.05
CA LEU A 118 -8.65 -2.50 1.78
C LEU A 118 -9.61 -2.18 0.64
N LEU A 119 -9.08 -1.77 -0.50
CA LEU A 119 -9.80 -1.68 -1.75
C LEU A 119 -9.27 -2.74 -2.71
N SER A 120 -10.16 -3.60 -3.18
CA SER A 120 -9.90 -4.54 -4.27
C SER A 120 -10.37 -3.91 -5.57
N GLU A 121 -9.43 -3.41 -6.38
CA GLU A 121 -9.69 -2.90 -7.72
C GLU A 121 -9.53 -4.04 -8.72
N SER A 122 -10.61 -4.45 -9.37
CA SER A 122 -10.57 -5.49 -10.41
C SER A 122 -11.14 -4.95 -11.72
N ASN A 123 -11.06 -5.75 -12.78
CA ASN A 123 -11.79 -5.47 -14.03
C ASN A 123 -13.33 -5.52 -13.85
N LYS A 124 -13.81 -5.99 -12.69
CA LYS A 124 -15.21 -5.98 -12.27
C LYS A 124 -15.46 -4.77 -11.35
N GLN A 125 -16.55 -4.80 -10.60
CA GLN A 125 -16.88 -3.76 -9.64
C GLN A 125 -15.88 -3.76 -8.47
N PRO A 126 -15.29 -2.60 -8.10
CA PRO A 126 -14.40 -2.52 -6.95
C PRO A 126 -15.14 -2.85 -5.66
N GLN A 127 -14.43 -3.44 -4.71
CA GLN A 127 -14.97 -3.82 -3.41
C GLN A 127 -14.14 -3.23 -2.28
N ALA A 128 -14.82 -2.65 -1.29
CA ALA A 128 -14.21 -2.29 -0.02
C ALA A 128 -14.24 -3.51 0.90
N ILE A 129 -13.11 -3.83 1.52
CA ILE A 129 -12.94 -4.99 2.37
C ILE A 129 -12.44 -4.50 3.72
N LEU A 130 -13.26 -4.66 4.75
CA LEU A 130 -12.88 -4.38 6.13
C LEU A 130 -12.38 -5.68 6.76
N TYR A 131 -11.09 -5.71 7.09
CA TYR A 131 -10.43 -6.83 7.74
C TYR A 131 -10.09 -6.51 9.20
N ASN A 132 -10.55 -7.34 10.12
CA ASN A 132 -10.15 -7.30 11.52
C ASN A 132 -9.20 -8.48 11.81
N HIS A 133 -7.92 -8.18 12.03
CA HIS A 133 -6.88 -9.18 12.26
C HIS A 133 -7.02 -9.91 13.61
N LYS A 134 -7.66 -9.30 14.62
CA LYS A 134 -7.81 -9.89 15.97
C LYS A 134 -8.80 -11.03 15.96
N ASP A 135 -9.91 -10.83 15.25
CA ASP A 135 -11.03 -11.76 15.18
C ASP A 135 -11.04 -12.58 13.88
N ASN A 136 -10.07 -12.34 12.99
CA ASN A 136 -10.02 -12.86 11.63
C ASN A 136 -11.35 -12.69 10.86
N ARG A 137 -12.00 -11.54 11.07
CA ARG A 137 -13.31 -11.22 10.49
C ARG A 137 -13.12 -10.36 9.25
N VAL A 138 -13.87 -10.70 8.21
CA VAL A 138 -13.88 -9.98 6.94
C VAL A 138 -15.30 -9.55 6.63
N GLU A 139 -15.45 -8.28 6.24
CA GLU A 139 -16.70 -7.72 5.75
C GLU A 139 -16.47 -7.10 4.38
N HIS A 140 -17.35 -7.42 3.43
CA HIS A 140 -17.32 -6.86 2.08
C HIS A 140 -18.44 -5.83 1.95
N ALA A 141 -18.10 -4.67 1.41
CA ALA A 141 -19.06 -3.68 0.99
C ALA A 141 -18.91 -3.47 -0.53
N GLU A 142 -20.00 -3.72 -1.24
CA GLU A 142 -20.09 -3.38 -2.65
C GLU A 142 -20.14 -1.86 -2.82
N ILE A 143 -19.34 -1.35 -3.74
CA ILE A 143 -19.30 0.07 -4.05
C ILE A 143 -20.20 0.31 -5.26
N SER A 144 -21.44 0.74 -5.02
CA SER A 144 -22.53 0.72 -6.00
C SER A 144 -22.45 1.73 -7.16
N ASN A 145 -21.31 2.38 -7.41
CA ASN A 145 -21.17 3.34 -8.50
C ASN A 145 -19.96 3.02 -9.39
N ASN A 146 -20.12 3.18 -10.72
CA ASN A 146 -19.04 3.17 -11.72
C ASN A 146 -18.14 4.42 -11.59
N ILE A 147 -17.68 4.72 -10.38
CA ILE A 147 -16.69 5.77 -10.15
C ILE A 147 -15.34 5.15 -10.48
N ASN A 148 -14.61 5.79 -11.40
CA ASN A 148 -13.21 5.46 -11.59
C ASN A 148 -12.47 5.96 -10.33
N TRP A 149 -12.01 5.04 -9.49
CA TRP A 149 -11.36 5.38 -8.23
C TRP A 149 -9.94 5.85 -8.55
N THR A 150 -9.66 7.09 -8.17
CA THR A 150 -8.29 7.60 -8.15
C THR A 150 -7.86 7.60 -6.70
N VAL A 151 -6.71 7.00 -6.41
CA VAL A 151 -6.08 7.15 -5.10
C VAL A 151 -5.58 8.58 -5.00
N ALA A 152 -6.29 9.41 -4.22
CA ALA A 152 -5.76 10.69 -3.79
C ALA A 152 -4.80 10.42 -2.63
N GLN A 153 -3.55 10.86 -2.76
CA GLN A 153 -2.65 10.92 -1.62
C GLN A 153 -3.00 12.15 -0.81
N ASP A 154 -3.56 11.95 0.38
CA ASP A 154 -3.85 13.05 1.30
C ASP A 154 -2.54 13.71 1.76
N TYR A 155 -2.58 15.03 1.96
CA TYR A 155 -1.47 15.73 2.61
C TYR A 155 -1.41 15.28 4.07
N VAL A 156 -0.36 14.55 4.42
CA VAL A 156 -0.06 14.22 5.82
C VAL A 156 1.02 15.16 6.33
N GLN A 157 0.82 15.67 7.55
CA GLN A 157 1.81 16.51 8.22
C GLN A 157 3.14 15.75 8.38
N SER A 158 4.27 16.47 8.40
CA SER A 158 5.62 15.91 8.39
C SER A 158 5.78 14.69 9.32
N LEU A 159 6.26 13.58 8.76
CA LEU A 159 6.68 12.39 9.52
C LEU A 159 7.99 12.59 10.30
N VAL A 160 8.72 13.68 10.02
CA VAL A 160 9.93 14.05 10.73
C VAL A 160 9.53 14.75 12.03
N SER A 161 9.97 14.21 13.16
CA SER A 161 9.84 14.88 14.47
C SER A 161 10.68 16.16 14.50
N PRO A 162 10.22 17.25 15.14
CA PRO A 162 10.97 18.51 15.28
C PRO A 162 12.34 18.37 15.95
#